data_AF-A0A3M7D6V3-F1
#
_entry.id   AF-A0A3M7D6V3-F1
#
_cell.length_a   1.000
_cell.length_b   1.000
_cell.length_c   1.000
_cell.angle_alpha   90.00
_cell.angle_beta   90.00
_cell.angle_gamma   90.00
#
_symmetry.space_group_name_H-M   'P 1'
#
loop_
_entity.id
_entity.type
_entity.pdbx_description
1 polymer ?
#
loop_
_entity_poly.entity_id
_entity_poly.type
_entity_poly.pdbx_seq_one_letter_code
_entity_poly.pdbx_strand_id
1 'polypeptide(L)'
;MPTDKLITLITGSNQGIGYHAAAQIAASGQHYVLAGARDKTKGQRSVDSLISEGVRSENVEAIQIDVDSDDSISTAAKAVEDRFGRLDVLILNAGISTAPGSTREQYAGVYNTNVFGAAVTTEVFLPLLRKSTRPGGKKILYVSSGTSSLSTALAPDSVIPAHMHSIYRSSKTAENMVMAGFATLLKDEGFLVGAICPGFCGTNLNGYQGPKKAEDGARAIVRAVTEEDLGEAVHGKLWHQKEEVFGRVWEEGTYDW
;
A
#
# COMPACT_ATOMS: atom_id res chain seq x y z
N MET A 1 11.42 1.96 -22.86
CA MET A 1 11.24 0.79 -23.74
C MET A 1 9.87 0.20 -23.45
N PRO A 2 9.11 -0.24 -24.46
CA PRO A 2 7.92 -1.04 -24.22
C PRO A 2 8.31 -2.29 -23.43
N THR A 3 7.60 -2.59 -22.34
CA THR A 3 7.77 -3.82 -21.57
C THR A 3 6.47 -4.60 -21.56
N ASP A 4 6.58 -5.91 -21.76
CA ASP A 4 5.49 -6.88 -21.66
C ASP A 4 5.20 -7.28 -20.22
N LYS A 5 5.68 -6.51 -19.24
CA LYS A 5 5.40 -6.67 -17.81
C LYS A 5 4.28 -5.73 -17.35
N LEU A 6 3.64 -6.08 -16.25
CA LEU A 6 2.74 -5.18 -15.52
C LEU A 6 3.58 -4.11 -14.81
N ILE A 7 3.30 -2.83 -15.04
CA ILE A 7 3.95 -1.73 -14.34
C ILE A 7 3.30 -1.55 -12.98
N THR A 8 4.07 -1.73 -11.91
CA THR A 8 3.58 -1.66 -10.53
C THR A 8 4.30 -0.59 -9.75
N LEU A 9 3.56 0.41 -9.27
CA LEU A 9 4.08 1.44 -8.37
C LEU A 9 3.75 1.09 -6.93
N ILE A 10 4.75 1.10 -6.05
CA ILE A 10 4.59 0.90 -4.60
C ILE A 10 5.12 2.14 -3.88
N THR A 11 4.26 2.90 -3.20
CA THR A 11 4.71 4.06 -2.43
C THR A 11 5.37 3.64 -1.11
N GLY A 12 6.40 4.37 -0.66
CA GLY A 12 7.07 4.08 0.62
C GLY A 12 7.74 2.71 0.68
N SER A 13 8.27 2.20 -0.43
CA SER A 13 8.81 0.85 -0.55
C SER A 13 10.33 0.76 -0.33
N ASN A 14 10.96 1.80 0.22
CA ASN A 14 12.40 1.78 0.51
C ASN A 14 12.77 1.02 1.80
N GLN A 15 11.78 0.55 2.56
CA GLN A 15 11.96 -0.21 3.80
C GLN A 15 10.66 -0.94 4.18
N GLY A 16 10.72 -1.81 5.20
CA GLY A 16 9.55 -2.43 5.82
C GLY A 16 8.73 -3.29 4.85
N ILE A 17 7.41 -3.27 5.01
CA ILE A 17 6.50 -4.11 4.24
C ILE A 17 6.59 -3.81 2.73
N GLY A 18 6.62 -2.52 2.36
CA GLY A 18 6.73 -2.11 0.95
C GLY A 18 8.00 -2.60 0.27
N TYR A 19 9.13 -2.66 0.99
CA TYR A 19 10.39 -3.22 0.47
C TYR A 19 10.25 -4.70 0.10
N HIS A 20 9.72 -5.50 1.03
CA HIS A 20 9.53 -6.92 0.78
C HIS A 20 8.45 -7.20 -0.26
N ALA A 21 7.42 -6.34 -0.35
CA ALA A 21 6.43 -6.43 -1.42
C ALA A 21 7.07 -6.15 -2.78
N ALA A 22 7.91 -5.12 -2.88
CA ALA A 22 8.69 -4.82 -4.09
C ALA A 22 9.59 -5.99 -4.49
N ALA A 23 10.29 -6.60 -3.51
CA ALA A 23 11.14 -7.77 -3.72
C ALA A 23 10.36 -8.94 -4.34
N GLN A 24 9.27 -9.35 -3.68
CA GLN A 24 8.49 -10.52 -4.05
C GLN A 24 7.74 -10.32 -5.38
N ILE A 25 7.18 -9.12 -5.61
CA ILE A 25 6.48 -8.79 -6.86
C ILE A 25 7.49 -8.74 -8.03
N ALA A 26 8.65 -8.10 -7.86
CA ALA A 26 9.66 -8.03 -8.91
C ALA A 26 10.30 -9.40 -9.20
N ALA A 27 10.48 -10.24 -8.19
CA ALA A 27 11.02 -11.61 -8.33
C ALA A 27 10.12 -12.52 -9.19
N SER A 28 8.81 -12.24 -9.28
CA SER A 28 7.89 -12.99 -10.15
C SER A 28 8.26 -12.93 -11.64
N GLY A 29 9.01 -11.89 -12.06
CA GLY A 29 9.35 -11.64 -13.46
C GLY A 29 8.20 -11.11 -14.33
N GLN A 30 6.97 -11.10 -13.80
CA GLN A 30 5.76 -10.63 -14.49
C GLN A 30 5.54 -9.11 -14.32
N HIS A 31 6.17 -8.52 -13.31
CA HIS A 31 6.03 -7.12 -12.96
C HIS A 31 7.34 -6.35 -13.20
N TYR A 32 7.19 -5.10 -13.63
CA TYR A 32 8.21 -4.08 -13.57
C TYR A 32 7.85 -3.13 -12.43
N VAL A 33 8.60 -3.21 -11.34
CA VAL A 33 8.30 -2.52 -10.08
C VAL A 33 9.00 -1.18 -10.01
N LEU A 34 8.20 -0.13 -9.85
CA LEU A 34 8.62 1.21 -9.49
C LEU A 34 8.61 1.30 -7.96
N ALA A 35 9.78 1.18 -7.35
CA ALA A 35 9.97 1.26 -5.91
C ALA A 35 9.97 2.73 -5.47
N GLY A 36 8.84 3.20 -4.93
CA GLY A 36 8.59 4.58 -4.55
C GLY A 36 9.24 4.96 -3.22
N ALA A 37 9.98 6.06 -3.21
CA ALA A 37 10.57 6.62 -1.99
C ALA A 37 10.56 8.15 -2.02
N ARG A 38 10.30 8.79 -0.87
CA ARG A 38 10.40 10.26 -0.77
C ARG A 38 11.83 10.77 -0.98
N ASP A 39 12.80 10.00 -0.49
CA ASP A 39 14.22 10.30 -0.56
C ASP A 39 14.85 9.47 -1.68
N LYS A 40 15.29 10.14 -2.74
CA LYS A 40 15.86 9.51 -3.93
C LYS A 40 17.07 8.62 -3.60
N THR A 41 17.93 9.03 -2.67
CA THR A 41 19.14 8.29 -2.30
C THR A 41 18.81 7.03 -1.49
N LYS A 42 17.81 7.10 -0.61
CA LYS A 42 17.31 5.91 0.10
C LYS A 42 16.57 4.96 -0.86
N GLY A 43 15.79 5.51 -1.78
CA GLY A 43 15.12 4.74 -2.83
C GLY A 43 16.13 3.95 -3.67
N GLN A 44 17.15 4.62 -4.22
CA GLN A 44 18.16 3.96 -5.02
C GLN A 44 18.90 2.86 -4.24
N ARG A 45 19.34 3.14 -3.02
CA ARG A 45 20.01 2.13 -2.17
C ARG A 45 19.13 0.91 -1.89
N SER A 46 17.82 1.12 -1.70
CA SER A 46 16.90 0.00 -1.50
C SER A 46 16.81 -0.88 -2.75
N VAL A 47 16.77 -0.29 -3.94
CA VAL A 47 16.75 -1.03 -5.20
C VAL A 47 18.08 -1.75 -5.45
N ASP A 48 19.21 -1.11 -5.16
CA ASP A 48 20.52 -1.75 -5.24
C ASP A 48 20.60 -2.97 -4.31
N SER A 49 20.00 -2.86 -3.12
CA SER A 49 19.90 -3.96 -2.14
C SER A 49 19.04 -5.10 -2.68
N LEU A 50 17.85 -4.80 -3.23
CA LEU A 50 16.97 -5.79 -3.87
C LEU A 50 17.70 -6.55 -4.98
N ILE A 51 18.48 -5.84 -5.79
CA ILE A 51 19.28 -6.44 -6.87
C ILE A 51 20.35 -7.37 -6.29
N SER A 52 21.05 -6.94 -5.23
CA SER A 52 22.05 -7.78 -4.55
C SER A 52 21.43 -9.02 -3.89
N GLU A 53 20.16 -8.94 -3.50
CA GLU A 53 19.36 -10.04 -2.92
C GLU A 53 18.77 -10.97 -3.99
N GLY A 54 19.01 -10.71 -5.28
CA GLY A 54 18.65 -11.59 -6.39
C GLY A 54 17.46 -11.14 -7.24
N VAL A 55 16.88 -9.96 -6.98
CA VAL A 55 15.90 -9.35 -7.91
C VAL A 55 16.62 -8.94 -9.19
N ARG A 56 16.08 -9.30 -10.35
CA ARG A 56 16.69 -8.93 -11.63
C ARG A 56 16.58 -7.42 -11.85
N SER A 57 17.67 -6.76 -12.23
CA SER A 57 17.73 -5.30 -12.35
C SER A 57 16.78 -4.73 -13.42
N GLU A 58 16.37 -5.53 -14.40
CA GLU A 58 15.36 -5.16 -15.39
C GLU A 58 13.90 -5.38 -14.94
N ASN A 59 13.69 -5.75 -13.67
CA ASN A 59 12.37 -5.90 -13.06
C ASN A 59 12.05 -4.81 -12.03
N VAL A 60 13.03 -4.00 -11.62
CA VAL A 60 12.85 -3.04 -10.53
C VAL A 60 13.66 -1.79 -10.76
N GLU A 61 13.10 -0.64 -10.41
CA GLU A 61 13.82 0.62 -10.36
C GLU A 61 13.26 1.54 -9.28
N ALA A 62 14.06 2.53 -8.86
CA ALA A 62 13.62 3.52 -7.89
C ALA A 62 12.87 4.64 -8.59
N ILE A 63 11.79 5.12 -7.97
CA ILE A 63 11.11 6.35 -8.35
C ILE A 63 10.97 7.26 -7.14
N GLN A 64 11.31 8.54 -7.31
CA GLN A 64 11.09 9.51 -6.25
C GLN A 64 9.61 9.88 -6.21
N ILE A 65 8.98 9.66 -5.07
CA ILE A 65 7.60 10.09 -4.80
C ILE A 65 7.46 10.34 -3.29
N ASP A 66 7.27 11.61 -2.95
CA ASP A 66 6.82 12.03 -1.63
C ASP A 66 5.31 12.25 -1.67
N VAL A 67 4.57 11.44 -0.91
CA VAL A 67 3.10 11.50 -0.88
C VAL A 67 2.58 12.73 -0.13
N ASP A 68 3.45 13.45 0.57
CA ASP A 68 3.11 14.72 1.22
C ASP A 68 3.29 15.94 0.29
N SER A 69 3.61 15.73 -1.00
CA SER A 69 3.89 16.79 -1.97
C SER A 69 3.22 16.54 -3.32
N ASP A 70 2.23 17.38 -3.66
CA ASP A 70 1.51 17.32 -4.94
C ASP A 70 2.44 17.44 -6.16
N ASP A 71 3.46 18.30 -6.07
CA ASP A 71 4.50 18.46 -7.10
C ASP A 71 5.31 17.16 -7.27
N SER A 72 5.66 16.50 -6.16
CA SER A 72 6.37 15.22 -6.22
C SER A 72 5.50 14.12 -6.83
N ILE A 73 4.22 14.05 -6.47
CA ILE A 73 3.26 13.08 -7.03
C ILE A 73 3.09 13.31 -8.53
N SER A 74 2.87 14.56 -8.93
CA SER A 74 2.70 14.96 -10.34
C SER A 74 3.95 14.66 -11.17
N THR A 75 5.13 14.96 -10.63
CA THR A 75 6.42 14.66 -11.27
C THR A 75 6.60 13.15 -11.45
N ALA A 76 6.28 12.34 -10.45
CA ALA A 76 6.36 10.89 -10.54
C ALA A 76 5.39 10.34 -11.59
N ALA A 77 4.14 10.81 -11.61
CA ALA A 77 3.16 10.40 -12.61
C ALA A 77 3.60 10.77 -14.02
N LYS A 78 4.15 11.98 -14.21
CA LYS A 78 4.68 12.40 -15.50
C LYS A 78 5.85 11.52 -15.96
N ALA A 79 6.76 11.17 -15.06
CA ALA A 79 7.85 10.26 -15.36
C ALA A 79 7.36 8.85 -15.76
N VAL A 80 6.30 8.34 -15.13
CA VAL A 80 5.68 7.06 -15.52
C VAL A 80 4.99 7.17 -16.88
N GLU A 81 4.27 8.27 -17.12
CA GLU A 81 3.64 8.54 -18.42
C GLU A 81 4.66 8.56 -19.55
N ASP A 82 5.72 9.34 -19.40
CA ASP A 82 6.72 9.55 -20.47
C ASP A 82 7.48 8.27 -20.80
N ARG A 83 7.64 7.36 -19.82
CA ARG A 83 8.43 6.14 -19.97
C ARG A 83 7.62 4.92 -20.39
N PHE A 84 6.42 4.78 -19.84
CA PHE A 84 5.60 3.57 -19.98
C PHE A 84 4.25 3.84 -20.64
N GLY A 85 3.77 5.08 -20.61
CA GLY A 85 2.47 5.49 -21.15
C GLY A 85 1.26 4.99 -20.36
N ARG A 86 1.47 4.19 -19.30
CA ARG A 86 0.43 3.57 -18.47
C ARG A 86 0.97 3.23 -17.08
N LEU A 87 0.07 2.91 -16.17
CA LEU A 87 0.35 2.19 -14.93
C LEU A 87 -0.63 1.01 -14.85
N ASP A 88 -0.20 -0.15 -14.36
CA ASP A 88 -1.09 -1.33 -14.29
C ASP A 88 -1.57 -1.60 -12.86
N VAL A 89 -0.70 -1.37 -11.86
CA VAL A 89 -0.98 -1.60 -10.44
C VAL A 89 -0.44 -0.44 -9.61
N LEU A 90 -1.27 0.10 -8.72
CA LEU A 90 -0.88 1.11 -7.72
C LEU A 90 -1.05 0.54 -6.31
N ILE A 91 0.02 0.55 -5.51
CA ILE A 91 0.02 0.10 -4.11
C ILE A 91 0.39 1.29 -3.22
N LEU A 92 -0.60 1.76 -2.46
CA LEU A 92 -0.50 2.87 -1.53
C LEU A 92 -0.05 2.32 -0.18
N ASN A 93 1.27 2.14 -0.04
CA ASN A 93 1.91 1.56 1.15
C ASN A 93 2.53 2.63 2.07
N ALA A 94 2.88 3.80 1.56
CA ALA A 94 3.44 4.87 2.38
C ALA A 94 2.49 5.23 3.54
N GLY A 95 3.03 5.27 4.76
CA GLY A 95 2.27 5.68 5.92
C GLY A 95 3.11 5.85 7.17
N ILE A 96 2.59 6.63 8.12
CA ILE A 96 3.20 6.93 9.42
C ILE A 96 2.19 6.71 10.56
N SER A 97 2.68 6.39 11.75
CA SER A 97 1.86 6.17 12.95
C SER A 97 1.80 7.40 13.85
N THR A 98 2.81 8.26 13.78
CA THR A 98 2.96 9.46 14.59
C THR A 98 3.62 10.57 13.77
N ALA A 99 3.39 11.81 14.21
CA ALA A 99 4.07 13.01 13.73
C ALA A 99 4.47 13.85 14.95
N PRO A 100 5.45 14.78 14.83
CA PRO A 100 5.82 15.67 15.94
C PRO A 100 4.79 16.79 16.15
N GLY A 101 4.85 17.46 17.30
CA GLY A 101 4.07 18.67 17.61
C GLY A 101 2.89 18.43 18.56
N SER A 102 2.05 19.46 18.68
CA SER A 102 0.78 19.44 19.41
C SER A 102 -0.20 18.41 18.83
N THR A 103 -1.22 18.01 19.58
CA THR A 103 -2.23 17.04 19.11
C THR A 103 -2.77 17.38 17.71
N ARG A 104 -3.06 18.66 17.44
CA ARG A 104 -3.53 19.10 16.13
C ARG A 104 -2.51 18.84 15.03
N GLU A 105 -1.25 19.18 15.26
CA GLU A 105 -0.15 18.97 14.30
C GLU A 105 0.10 17.49 14.07
N GLN A 106 -0.01 16.65 15.11
CA GLN A 106 0.10 15.20 14.96
C GLN A 106 -0.99 14.62 14.08
N TYR A 107 -2.26 15.01 14.31
CA TYR A 107 -3.37 14.62 13.44
C TYR A 107 -3.15 15.10 12.01
N ALA A 108 -2.78 16.37 11.83
CA ALA A 108 -2.54 16.94 10.51
C ALA A 108 -1.45 16.18 9.75
N GLY A 109 -0.29 15.91 10.38
CA GLY A 109 0.80 15.18 9.75
C GLY A 109 0.43 13.75 9.37
N VAL A 110 -0.19 12.99 10.28
CA VAL A 110 -0.59 11.60 10.01
C VAL A 110 -1.68 11.53 8.92
N TYR A 111 -2.64 12.45 8.93
CA TYR A 111 -3.67 12.51 7.87
C TYR A 111 -3.11 12.96 6.53
N ASN A 112 -2.14 13.88 6.54
CA ASN A 112 -1.49 14.34 5.31
C ASN A 112 -0.85 13.16 4.56
N THR A 113 -0.09 12.32 5.26
CA THR A 113 0.56 11.17 4.64
C THR A 113 -0.44 10.04 4.33
N ASN A 114 -1.21 9.61 5.33
CA ASN A 114 -1.99 8.37 5.23
C ASN A 114 -3.31 8.53 4.46
N VAL A 115 -3.86 9.75 4.39
CA VAL A 115 -5.18 10.00 3.80
C VAL A 115 -5.06 10.89 2.57
N PHE A 116 -4.52 12.10 2.72
CA PHE A 116 -4.43 13.05 1.61
C PHE A 116 -3.44 12.55 0.55
N GLY A 117 -2.25 12.12 0.97
CA GLY A 117 -1.26 11.55 0.07
C GLY A 117 -1.77 10.33 -0.68
N ALA A 118 -2.52 9.44 -0.01
CA ALA A 118 -3.15 8.28 -0.66
C ALA A 118 -4.23 8.70 -1.67
N ALA A 119 -5.11 9.64 -1.31
CA ALA A 119 -6.16 10.15 -2.18
C ALA A 119 -5.58 10.84 -3.42
N VAL A 120 -4.71 11.84 -3.23
CA VAL A 120 -4.11 12.63 -4.31
C VAL A 120 -3.26 11.75 -5.22
N THR A 121 -2.46 10.82 -4.67
CA THR A 121 -1.72 9.86 -5.48
C THR A 121 -2.65 9.01 -6.35
N THR A 122 -3.79 8.57 -5.81
CA THR A 122 -4.77 7.81 -6.59
C THR A 122 -5.32 8.64 -7.75
N GLU A 123 -5.77 9.87 -7.47
CA GLU A 123 -6.34 10.78 -8.49
C GLU A 123 -5.35 11.10 -9.61
N VAL A 124 -4.11 11.43 -9.25
CA VAL A 124 -3.08 11.83 -10.22
C VAL A 124 -2.66 10.65 -11.11
N PHE A 125 -2.60 9.43 -10.57
CA PHE A 125 -2.23 8.25 -11.34
C PHE A 125 -3.41 7.58 -12.07
N LEU A 126 -4.66 7.93 -11.74
CA LEU A 126 -5.86 7.32 -12.33
C LEU A 126 -5.92 7.40 -13.87
N PRO A 127 -5.55 8.52 -14.54
CA PRO A 127 -5.49 8.56 -15.99
C PRO A 127 -4.53 7.53 -16.60
N LEU A 128 -3.41 7.23 -15.93
CA LEU A 128 -2.45 6.20 -16.38
C LEU A 128 -2.96 4.79 -16.11
N LEU A 129 -3.63 4.58 -14.98
CA LEU A 129 -4.25 3.31 -14.64
C LEU A 129 -5.35 2.92 -15.62
N ARG A 130 -6.16 3.89 -16.07
CA ARG A 130 -7.20 3.68 -17.09
C ARG A 130 -6.65 3.26 -18.45
N LYS A 131 -5.39 3.60 -18.75
CA LYS A 131 -4.70 3.16 -19.99
C LYS A 131 -4.24 1.70 -19.92
N SER A 132 -4.33 1.03 -18.77
CA SER A 132 -4.03 -0.40 -18.65
C SER A 132 -5.10 -1.24 -19.35
N THR A 133 -4.66 -2.08 -20.28
CA THR A 133 -5.49 -3.07 -20.99
C THR A 133 -5.04 -4.50 -20.74
N ARG A 134 -4.08 -4.71 -19.84
CA ARG A 134 -3.44 -6.01 -19.64
C ARG A 134 -4.19 -6.86 -18.60
N PRO A 135 -4.27 -8.18 -18.78
CA PRO A 135 -4.70 -9.08 -17.71
C PRO A 135 -3.86 -8.87 -16.45
N GLY A 136 -4.51 -8.84 -15.29
CA GLY A 136 -3.86 -8.53 -14.01
C GLY A 136 -3.60 -7.04 -13.74
N GLY A 137 -3.91 -6.15 -14.69
CA GLY A 137 -3.87 -4.69 -14.50
C GLY A 137 -5.12 -4.11 -13.83
N LYS A 138 -5.23 -2.77 -13.81
CA LYS A 138 -6.31 -2.00 -13.18
C LYS A 138 -6.51 -2.33 -11.68
N LYS A 139 -5.41 -2.42 -10.93
CA LYS A 139 -5.45 -2.67 -9.48
C LYS A 139 -5.00 -1.44 -8.68
N ILE A 140 -5.77 -1.05 -7.67
CA ILE A 140 -5.44 -0.01 -6.70
C ILE A 140 -5.59 -0.61 -5.30
N LEU A 141 -4.48 -0.78 -4.59
CA LEU A 141 -4.44 -1.43 -3.29
C LEU A 141 -3.95 -0.47 -2.23
N TYR A 142 -4.75 -0.27 -1.19
CA TYR A 142 -4.40 0.53 -0.01
C TYR A 142 -3.84 -0.38 1.08
N VAL A 143 -2.64 -0.12 1.59
CA VAL A 143 -2.12 -0.85 2.75
C VAL A 143 -2.66 -0.19 4.02
N SER A 144 -3.78 -0.71 4.48
CA SER A 144 -4.48 -0.22 5.67
C SER A 144 -4.17 -1.11 6.89
N SER A 145 -5.07 -1.16 7.87
CA SER A 145 -4.89 -1.89 9.12
C SER A 145 -6.21 -2.43 9.63
N GLY A 146 -6.25 -3.66 10.11
CA GLY A 146 -7.41 -4.21 10.83
C GLY A 146 -7.86 -3.37 12.03
N THR A 147 -6.95 -2.59 12.60
CA THR A 147 -7.25 -1.67 13.72
C THR A 147 -8.13 -0.47 13.32
N SER A 148 -8.41 -0.30 12.03
CA SER A 148 -9.33 0.70 11.49
C SER A 148 -10.81 0.30 11.53
N SER A 149 -11.11 -0.95 11.88
CA SER A 149 -12.49 -1.42 12.09
C SER A 149 -13.07 -0.77 13.35
N LEU A 150 -14.13 0.04 13.20
CA LEU A 150 -14.88 0.63 14.30
C LEU A 150 -15.60 -0.47 15.09
N SER A 151 -16.15 -1.47 14.40
CA SER A 151 -16.76 -2.65 15.02
C SER A 151 -15.77 -3.36 15.96
N THR A 152 -14.53 -3.61 15.50
CA THR A 152 -13.49 -4.23 16.33
C THR A 152 -13.00 -3.29 17.43
N ALA A 153 -12.93 -1.98 17.18
CA ALA A 153 -12.45 -0.98 18.14
C ALA A 153 -13.39 -0.78 19.34
N LEU A 154 -14.71 -0.96 19.13
CA LEU A 154 -15.76 -0.76 20.12
C LEU A 154 -16.22 -2.06 20.80
N ALA A 155 -15.74 -3.22 20.32
CA ALA A 155 -16.03 -4.50 20.95
C ALA A 155 -15.59 -4.52 22.43
N PRO A 156 -16.44 -5.03 23.37
CA PRO A 156 -16.10 -5.07 24.79
C PRO A 156 -14.81 -5.82 25.12
N ASP A 157 -14.45 -6.80 24.29
CA ASP A 157 -13.26 -7.63 24.42
C ASP A 157 -12.13 -7.20 23.46
N SER A 158 -12.21 -6.01 22.87
CA SER A 158 -11.21 -5.52 21.92
C SER A 158 -9.80 -5.55 22.52
N VAL A 159 -8.88 -6.24 21.86
CA VAL A 159 -7.45 -6.27 22.24
C VAL A 159 -6.75 -4.94 22.00
N ILE A 160 -7.34 -4.07 21.16
CA ILE A 160 -6.89 -2.69 20.92
C ILE A 160 -8.13 -1.77 20.95
N PRO A 161 -8.63 -1.40 22.14
CA PRO A 161 -9.82 -0.55 22.29
C PRO A 161 -9.63 0.82 21.64
N ALA A 162 -10.72 1.47 21.21
CA ALA A 162 -10.72 2.70 20.40
C ALA A 162 -9.81 3.85 20.89
N HIS A 163 -9.56 3.97 22.20
CA HIS A 163 -8.72 5.02 22.77
C HIS A 163 -7.22 4.83 22.51
N MET A 164 -6.77 3.62 22.16
CA MET A 164 -5.36 3.32 21.85
C MET A 164 -5.02 3.71 20.41
N HIS A 165 -3.90 4.39 20.21
CA HIS A 165 -3.37 4.77 18.89
C HIS A 165 -4.39 5.47 17.98
N SER A 166 -5.26 6.32 18.56
CA SER A 166 -6.43 6.87 17.87
C SER A 166 -6.06 7.66 16.61
N ILE A 167 -4.95 8.41 16.60
CA ILE A 167 -4.51 9.22 15.44
C ILE A 167 -4.25 8.35 14.22
N TYR A 168 -3.41 7.32 14.37
CA TYR A 168 -3.12 6.38 13.30
C TYR A 168 -4.37 5.63 12.84
N ARG A 169 -5.14 5.09 13.79
CA ARG A 169 -6.33 4.29 13.48
C ARG A 169 -7.42 5.08 12.80
N SER A 170 -7.67 6.31 13.25
CA SER A 170 -8.64 7.19 12.61
C SER A 170 -8.19 7.56 11.20
N SER A 171 -6.88 7.77 10.97
CA SER A 171 -6.34 7.98 9.62
C SER A 171 -6.58 6.76 8.71
N LYS A 172 -6.38 5.54 9.20
CA LYS A 172 -6.62 4.30 8.44
C LYS A 172 -8.10 4.03 8.21
N THR A 173 -8.95 4.45 9.13
CA THR A 173 -10.42 4.45 8.94
C THR A 173 -10.82 5.43 7.83
N ALA A 174 -10.26 6.65 7.83
CA ALA A 174 -10.50 7.64 6.78
C ALA A 174 -9.96 7.18 5.41
N GLU A 175 -8.78 6.57 5.36
CA GLU A 175 -8.20 5.96 4.16
C GLU A 175 -9.13 4.88 3.58
N ASN A 176 -9.76 4.05 4.42
CA ASN A 176 -10.73 3.05 3.95
C ASN A 176 -11.96 3.69 3.28
N MET A 177 -12.42 4.84 3.76
CA MET A 177 -13.52 5.57 3.11
C MET A 177 -13.09 6.16 1.76
N VAL A 178 -11.86 6.67 1.66
CA VAL A 178 -11.28 7.09 0.37
C VAL A 178 -11.23 5.91 -0.61
N MET A 179 -10.73 4.77 -0.17
CA MET A 179 -10.69 3.52 -0.94
C MET A 179 -12.08 3.10 -1.42
N ALA A 180 -13.09 3.10 -0.54
CA ALA A 180 -14.46 2.75 -0.89
C ALA A 180 -15.06 3.70 -1.94
N GLY A 181 -14.72 4.99 -1.87
CA GLY A 181 -15.07 5.97 -2.91
C GLY A 181 -14.53 5.56 -4.29
N PHE A 182 -13.25 5.21 -4.38
CA PHE A 182 -12.67 4.74 -5.64
C PHE A 182 -13.18 3.36 -6.07
N ALA A 183 -13.43 2.45 -5.15
CA ALA A 183 -13.99 1.14 -5.45
C ALA A 183 -15.36 1.25 -6.10
N THR A 184 -16.24 2.08 -5.54
CA THR A 184 -17.57 2.33 -6.11
C THR A 184 -17.50 3.07 -7.44
N LEU A 185 -16.62 4.08 -7.55
CA LEU A 185 -16.46 4.87 -8.78
C LEU A 185 -15.96 4.03 -9.97
N LEU A 186 -15.00 3.14 -9.72
CA LEU A 186 -14.25 2.45 -10.78
C LEU A 186 -14.74 1.02 -11.06
N LYS A 187 -15.79 0.57 -10.35
CA LYS A 187 -16.33 -0.79 -10.46
C LYS A 187 -16.68 -1.17 -11.91
N ASP A 188 -17.44 -0.32 -12.59
CA ASP A 188 -17.90 -0.56 -13.96
C ASP A 188 -16.77 -0.41 -15.00
N GLU A 189 -15.63 0.18 -14.60
CA GLU A 189 -14.41 0.25 -15.41
C GLU A 189 -13.54 -1.01 -15.31
N GLY A 190 -13.95 -2.00 -14.51
CA GLY A 190 -13.26 -3.27 -14.30
C GLY A 190 -12.05 -3.16 -13.36
N PHE A 191 -12.04 -2.17 -12.47
CA PHE A 191 -10.95 -2.03 -11.50
C PHE A 191 -11.14 -2.92 -10.27
N LEU A 192 -10.03 -3.47 -9.80
CA LEU A 192 -9.91 -3.96 -8.43
C LEU A 192 -9.41 -2.83 -7.55
N VAL A 193 -10.24 -2.35 -6.62
CA VAL A 193 -9.85 -1.36 -5.61
C VAL A 193 -10.16 -1.94 -4.24
N GLY A 194 -9.17 -2.07 -3.37
CA GLY A 194 -9.36 -2.66 -2.06
C GLY A 194 -8.29 -2.28 -1.06
N ALA A 195 -8.52 -2.61 0.20
CA ALA A 195 -7.55 -2.38 1.27
C ALA A 195 -7.01 -3.72 1.80
N ILE A 196 -5.74 -3.73 2.17
CA ILE A 196 -5.00 -4.89 2.65
C ILE A 196 -4.46 -4.59 4.05
N CYS A 197 -4.78 -5.45 5.02
CA CYS A 197 -4.09 -5.47 6.30
C CYS A 197 -2.90 -6.43 6.22
N PRO A 198 -1.65 -5.95 6.37
CA PRO A 198 -0.46 -6.80 6.35
C PRO A 198 -0.26 -7.59 7.64
N GLY A 199 -1.10 -7.37 8.66
CA GLY A 199 -0.95 -7.91 10.00
C GLY A 199 0.06 -7.14 10.86
N PHE A 200 0.26 -7.59 12.10
CA PHE A 200 1.10 -6.87 13.08
C PHE A 200 2.60 -7.14 12.88
N CYS A 201 3.19 -6.42 11.94
CA CYS A 201 4.59 -6.57 11.57
C CYS A 201 5.54 -5.68 12.38
N GLY A 202 6.66 -6.24 12.85
CA GLY A 202 7.76 -5.47 13.43
C GLY A 202 8.47 -4.63 12.37
N THR A 203 8.18 -3.33 12.30
CA THR A 203 8.78 -2.40 11.33
C THR A 203 9.13 -1.07 11.97
N ASN A 204 9.83 -0.19 11.24
CA ASN A 204 10.10 1.17 11.73
C ASN A 204 8.82 1.96 12.10
N LEU A 205 7.65 1.62 11.52
CA LEU A 205 6.36 2.27 11.80
C LEU A 205 5.97 2.21 13.28
N ASN A 206 6.33 1.11 13.96
CA ASN A 206 5.95 0.83 15.34
C ASN A 206 7.17 0.54 16.22
N GLY A 207 8.36 1.00 15.81
CA GLY A 207 9.59 0.75 16.56
C GLY A 207 9.96 -0.73 16.65
N TYR A 208 9.66 -1.50 15.60
CA TYR A 208 9.89 -2.95 15.50
C TYR A 208 9.09 -3.78 16.51
N GLN A 209 7.93 -3.27 16.93
CA GLN A 209 6.96 -4.02 17.72
C GLN A 209 6.08 -4.88 16.81
N GLY A 210 5.85 -6.13 17.18
CA GLY A 210 5.00 -7.05 16.43
C GLY A 210 5.69 -8.37 16.13
N PRO A 211 5.00 -9.50 16.28
CA PRO A 211 5.60 -10.83 16.15
C PRO A 211 5.88 -11.21 14.68
N LYS A 212 5.18 -10.59 13.73
CA LYS A 212 5.24 -10.93 12.30
C LYS A 212 6.42 -10.21 11.65
N LYS A 213 7.17 -10.90 10.78
CA LYS A 213 8.21 -10.24 9.98
C LYS A 213 7.57 -9.41 8.88
N ALA A 214 8.21 -8.32 8.49
CA ALA A 214 7.76 -7.47 7.39
C ALA A 214 7.61 -8.26 6.06
N GLU A 215 8.51 -9.21 5.81
CA GLU A 215 8.46 -10.14 4.68
C GLU A 215 7.19 -11.00 4.67
N ASP A 216 6.78 -11.49 5.85
CA ASP A 216 5.57 -12.28 6.01
C ASP A 216 4.30 -11.44 5.82
N GLY A 217 4.35 -10.17 6.23
CA GLY A 217 3.27 -9.21 6.02
C GLY A 217 3.11 -8.82 4.55
N ALA A 218 4.22 -8.68 3.83
CA ALA A 218 4.22 -8.37 2.40
C ALA A 218 3.50 -9.42 1.56
N ARG A 219 3.47 -10.69 1.99
CA ARG A 219 2.73 -11.76 1.29
C ARG A 219 1.26 -11.41 1.08
N ALA A 220 0.61 -10.73 2.02
CA ALA A 220 -0.79 -10.33 1.86
C ALA A 220 -0.97 -9.40 0.66
N ILE A 221 -0.05 -8.45 0.47
CA ILE A 221 -0.04 -7.52 -0.66
C ILE A 221 0.26 -8.27 -1.95
N VAL A 222 1.28 -9.14 -1.95
CA VAL A 222 1.70 -9.92 -3.11
C VAL A 222 0.53 -10.77 -3.62
N ARG A 223 -0.16 -11.47 -2.73
CA ARG A 223 -1.33 -12.29 -3.08
C ARG A 223 -2.42 -11.46 -3.75
N ALA A 224 -2.79 -10.30 -3.18
CA ALA A 224 -3.79 -9.41 -3.81
C ALA A 224 -3.36 -8.91 -5.21
N VAL A 225 -2.05 -8.79 -5.45
CA VAL A 225 -1.51 -8.42 -6.77
C VAL A 225 -1.50 -9.60 -7.74
N THR A 226 -1.17 -10.81 -7.30
CA THR A 226 -0.87 -11.94 -8.20
C THR A 226 -1.95 -13.00 -8.30
N GLU A 227 -2.82 -13.15 -7.30
CA GLU A 227 -3.93 -14.12 -7.28
C GLU A 227 -5.16 -13.48 -7.93
N GLU A 228 -5.62 -14.05 -9.05
CA GLU A 228 -6.77 -13.50 -9.81
C GLU A 228 -8.10 -13.73 -9.08
N ASP A 229 -8.23 -14.83 -8.35
CA ASP A 229 -9.41 -15.24 -7.60
C ASP A 229 -9.65 -14.42 -6.32
N LEU A 230 -8.63 -13.71 -5.81
CA LEU A 230 -8.79 -12.79 -4.69
C LEU A 230 -9.51 -11.49 -5.03
N GLY A 231 -9.77 -11.19 -6.32
CA GLY A 231 -10.38 -9.94 -6.75
C GLY A 231 -11.69 -9.59 -6.02
N GLU A 232 -12.66 -10.50 -6.02
CA GLU A 232 -13.96 -10.31 -5.35
C GLU A 232 -13.86 -10.30 -3.80
N ALA A 233 -12.84 -10.97 -3.26
CA ALA A 233 -12.58 -10.98 -1.83
C ALA A 233 -11.99 -9.65 -1.33
N VAL A 234 -11.30 -8.91 -2.21
CA VAL A 234 -10.60 -7.66 -1.88
C VAL A 234 -11.38 -6.42 -2.32
N HIS A 235 -12.12 -6.46 -3.44
CA HIS A 235 -12.77 -5.27 -3.99
C HIS A 235 -13.75 -4.62 -2.98
N GLY A 236 -13.53 -3.35 -2.67
CA GLY A 236 -14.32 -2.56 -1.73
C GLY A 236 -14.25 -3.03 -0.27
N LYS A 237 -13.28 -3.89 0.09
CA LYS A 237 -13.16 -4.51 1.41
C LYS A 237 -11.77 -4.28 2.02
N LEU A 238 -11.64 -4.50 3.32
CA LEU A 238 -10.36 -4.60 4.03
C LEU A 238 -10.02 -6.06 4.28
N TRP A 239 -9.19 -6.63 3.41
CA TRP A 239 -8.81 -8.03 3.43
C TRP A 239 -7.54 -8.30 4.25
N HIS A 240 -7.48 -9.49 4.85
CA HIS A 240 -6.29 -10.00 5.50
C HIS A 240 -6.13 -11.50 5.28
N GLN A 241 -4.89 -11.94 5.16
CA GLN A 241 -4.56 -13.36 5.23
C GLN A 241 -4.68 -13.85 6.67
N LYS A 242 -4.69 -15.18 6.83
CA LYS A 242 -4.63 -15.81 8.15
C LYS A 242 -3.43 -15.31 8.95
N GLU A 243 -3.65 -14.93 10.21
CA GLU A 243 -2.59 -14.54 11.14
C GLU A 243 -2.92 -14.91 12.59
N GLU A 244 -1.87 -15.06 13.39
CA GLU A 244 -2.00 -15.22 14.84
C GLU A 244 -1.35 -14.02 15.52
N VAL A 245 -2.17 -13.22 16.21
CA VAL A 245 -1.72 -12.00 16.86
C VAL A 245 -2.61 -11.69 18.07
N PHE A 246 -2.02 -11.11 19.11
CA PHE A 246 -2.70 -10.79 20.37
C PHE A 246 -3.37 -12.01 21.04
N GLY A 247 -2.76 -13.20 20.88
CA GLY A 247 -3.30 -14.46 21.41
C GLY A 247 -4.58 -14.93 20.73
N ARG A 248 -4.89 -14.41 19.54
CA ARG A 248 -6.06 -14.78 18.73
C ARG A 248 -5.61 -15.25 17.35
N VAL A 249 -6.30 -16.27 16.83
CA VAL A 249 -6.19 -16.67 15.42
C VAL A 249 -7.23 -15.90 14.63
N TRP A 250 -6.79 -15.15 13.64
CA TRP A 250 -7.61 -14.46 12.66
C TRP A 250 -7.58 -15.31 11.39
N GLU A 251 -8.70 -15.96 11.06
CA GLU A 251 -8.81 -16.69 9.80
C GLU A 251 -8.81 -15.74 8.61
N GLU A 252 -8.36 -16.21 7.44
CA GLU A 252 -8.35 -15.39 6.24
C GLU A 252 -9.75 -14.86 5.91
N GLY A 253 -9.84 -13.56 5.63
CA GLY A 253 -11.12 -12.92 5.44
C GLY A 253 -11.03 -11.41 5.36
N THR A 254 -12.11 -10.75 5.75
CA THR A 254 -12.23 -9.30 5.72
C THR A 254 -12.69 -8.78 7.07
N TYR A 255 -12.17 -7.63 7.46
CA TYR A 255 -12.65 -6.93 8.65
C TYR A 255 -14.01 -6.28 8.37
N ASP A 256 -14.88 -6.29 9.37
CA ASP A 256 -16.06 -5.43 9.40
C ASP A 256 -15.65 -3.96 9.56
N TRP A 257 -16.48 -3.05 9.08
CA TRP A 257 -16.23 -1.61 9.21
C TRP A 257 -16.50 -1.07 10.62
#